data_AF-A0A7C3T4R0-F1
#
_entry.id   AF-A0A7C3T4R0-F1
#
_cell.length_a   1.000
_cell.length_b   1.000
_cell.length_c   1.000
_cell.angle_alpha   90.00
_cell.angle_beta   90.00
_cell.angle_gamma   90.00
#
_symmetry.space_group_name_H-M   'P 1'
#
loop_
_entity.id
_entity.type
_entity.pdbx_description
1 polymer ?
#
loop_
_entity_poly.entity_id
_entity_poly.type
_entity_poly.pdbx_seq_one_letter_code
_entity_poly.pdbx_strand_id
1 'polypeptide(L)' 'MENHRKSYIKRARKHGFLVRQRTAKGRQIHSRKRRVGRCVNVRKTFS' A
#
# COMPACT_ATOMS: atom_id res chain seq x y z
N MET A 1 17.26 -3.86 -20.01
CA MET A 1 16.10 -3.46 -19.19
C MET A 1 15.18 -4.66 -19.10
N GLU A 2 15.35 -5.53 -18.10
CA GLU A 2 14.48 -6.69 -17.93
C GLU A 2 13.07 -6.18 -17.60
N ASN A 3 12.10 -6.44 -18.49
CA ASN A 3 10.74 -5.95 -18.33
C ASN A 3 10.05 -6.69 -17.17
N HIS A 4 10.23 -6.19 -15.95
CA HIS A 4 9.58 -6.74 -14.76
C HIS A 4 8.06 -6.65 -14.97
N ARG A 5 7.40 -7.78 -15.22
CA ARG A 5 5.96 -7.86 -15.48
C ARG A 5 5.19 -7.31 -14.28
N LYS A 6 4.61 -6.12 -14.43
CA LYS A 6 3.83 -5.46 -13.38
C LYS A 6 2.48 -6.16 -13.23
N SER A 7 2.29 -6.88 -12.12
CA SER A 7 0.98 -7.40 -11.73
C SER A 7 0.36 -6.53 -10.64
N TYR A 8 -0.68 -5.77 -11.00
CA TYR A 8 -1.40 -4.90 -10.06
C TYR A 8 -2.10 -5.70 -8.94
N ILE A 9 -2.56 -6.91 -9.25
CA ILE A 9 -3.14 -7.83 -8.27
C ILE A 9 -2.10 -8.18 -7.19
N LYS A 10 -0.90 -8.62 -7.60
CA LYS A 10 0.19 -8.92 -6.66
C LYS A 10 0.62 -7.68 -5.89
N ARG A 11 0.65 -6.50 -6.52
CA ARG A 11 0.95 -5.22 -5.85
C ARG A 11 -0.06 -4.90 -4.75
N ALA A 12 -1.35 -5.05 -5.01
CA ALA A 12 -2.40 -4.80 -4.03
C ALA A 12 -2.32 -5.78 -2.85
N ARG A 13 -2.09 -7.07 -3.12
CA ARG A 13 -1.93 -8.11 -2.08
C ARG A 13 -0.67 -7.94 -1.23
N LYS A 14 0.40 -7.34 -1.77
CA LYS A 14 1.66 -7.13 -1.03
C LYS A 14 1.75 -5.77 -0.33
N HIS A 15 1.17 -4.72 -0.92
CA HIS A 15 1.40 -3.33 -0.50
C HIS A 15 0.14 -2.47 -0.37
N GLY A 16 -1.05 -3.05 -0.55
CA GLY A 16 -2.33 -2.33 -0.43
C GLY A 16 -2.64 -1.88 0.99
N PHE A 17 -3.55 -0.91 1.12
CA PHE A 17 -3.96 -0.34 2.40
C PHE A 17 -4.44 -1.41 3.40
N LEU A 18 -5.36 -2.28 2.98
CA LEU A 18 -5.93 -3.33 3.83
C LEU A 18 -4.86 -4.27 4.39
N VAL A 19 -3.88 -4.64 3.57
CA VAL A 19 -2.78 -5.54 3.95
C VAL A 19 -1.92 -4.91 5.05
N ARG A 20 -1.67 -3.60 4.97
CA ARG A 20 -0.94 -2.85 6.00
C ARG A 20 -1.72 -2.73 7.31
N GLN A 21 -3.06 -2.74 7.28
CA GLN A 21 -3.86 -2.67 8.51
C GLN A 21 -3.83 -3.97 9.33
N ARG A 22 -3.56 -5.13 8.69
CA ARG A 22 -3.52 -6.45 9.36
C ARG A 22 -2.46 -6.56 10.45
N THR A 23 -1.29 -5.96 10.26
CA THR A 23 -0.16 -6.11 11.20
C THR A 23 0.14 -4.82 11.95
N ALA A 24 0.66 -4.93 13.18
CA ALA A 24 1.05 -3.76 13.98
C ALA A 24 2.08 -2.89 13.26
N LYS A 25 3.13 -3.50 12.68
CA LYS A 25 4.14 -2.80 11.89
C LYS A 25 3.55 -2.11 10.65
N GLY A 26 2.57 -2.74 9.98
CA GLY A 26 1.90 -2.12 8.84
C GLY A 26 1.09 -0.89 9.23
N ARG A 27 0.40 -0.92 10.39
CA ARG A 27 -0.30 0.25 10.95
C ARG A 27 0.68 1.37 11.29
N GLN A 28 1.83 1.05 11.89
CA GLN A 28 2.89 2.04 12.17
C GLN A 28 3.41 2.72 10.89
N ILE A 29 3.56 1.99 9.78
CA ILE A 29 3.95 2.58 8.49
C ILE A 29 2.92 3.61 8.03
N HIS A 30 1.63 3.31 8.14
CA HIS A 30 0.58 4.27 7.81
C HIS A 30 0.58 5.48 8.75
N SER A 31 0.75 5.29 10.05
CA SER A 31 0.87 6.39 11.01
C SER A 31 2.04 7.30 10.67
N ARG A 32 3.20 6.73 10.28
CA ARG A 32 4.37 7.51 9.82
C ARG A 32 4.04 8.32 8.58
N LYS A 33 3.41 7.70 7.57
CA LYS A 33 3.00 8.39 6.33
C LYS A 33 2.05 9.56 6.62
N ARG A 34 1.04 9.34 7.46
CA ARG A 34 0.09 10.39 7.88
C ARG A 34 0.79 11.54 8.60
N ARG A 35 1.70 11.22 9.55
CA ARG A 35 2.47 12.22 10.30
C ARG A 35 3.25 13.18 9.38
N VAL A 36 3.82 12.65 8.30
CA VAL A 36 4.60 13.45 7.33
C VAL A 36 3.74 14.03 6.18
N GLY A 37 2.41 13.91 6.24
CA GLY A 37 1.52 14.39 5.18
C GLY A 37 1.56 13.59 3.87
N ARG A 38 2.11 12.37 3.86
CA ARG A 38 2.14 11.51 2.66
C ARG A 38 0.84 10.74 2.49
N CYS A 39 0.37 10.64 1.25
CA CYS A 39 -0.75 9.78 0.89
C CYS A 39 -0.51 8.31 1.28
N VAL A 40 -1.49 7.74 1.97
CA VAL A 40 -1.57 6.29 2.22
C VAL A 40 -2.03 5.57 0.94
N ASN A 41 -1.71 4.28 0.78
CA ASN A 41 -1.99 3.50 -0.43
C ASN A 41 -3.48 3.08 -0.53
N VAL A 42 -4.39 4.03 -0.38
CA VAL A 42 -5.85 3.83 -0.48
C VAL A 42 -6.26 3.86 -1.95
N ARG A 43 -7.12 2.92 -2.37
CA ARG A 43 -7.68 2.95 -3.73
C ARG A 43 -8.56 4.20 -3.83
N LYS A 44 -8.29 5.07 -4.81
CA LYS A 44 -9.09 6.30 -5.03
C LYS A 44 -10.43 6.01 -5.72
N THR A 45 -10.52 4.91 -6.46
CA THR A 45 -11.71 4.51 -7.21
C THR A 45 -12.10 3.08 -6.83
N PHE A 46 -13.39 2.90 -6.59
CA PHE A 46 -14.05 1.60 -6.46
C PHE A 46 -14.60 1.22 -7.84
N SER A 47 -13.72 0.72 -8.69
CA SER A 47 -14.08 -0.01 -9.92
C SER A 47 -13.72 -1.47 -9.74
#